data_AF-A0A6A0GUH2-F1
#
_entry.id   AF-A0A6A0GUH2-F1
#
_cell.length_a   1.000
_cell.length_b   1.000
_cell.length_c   1.000
_cell.angle_alpha   90.00
_cell.angle_beta   90.00
_cell.angle_gamma   90.00
#
_symmetry.space_group_name_H-M   'P 1'
#
loop_
_entity.id
_entity.type
_entity.pdbx_description
1 polymer ?
#
loop_
_entity_poly.entity_id
_entity_poly.type
_entity_poly.pdbx_seq_one_letter_code
_entity_poly.pdbx_strand_id
1 'polypeptide(L)'
;APGTLLNKVYKKLAGSENRPDVIVSRVIAGDYAYLGPRIGLLGSMTSHFSKTGKCGLQLGTESAFSITMSFVFGKKFPLKTQIVRLRESGIAEKLLQDAMTRNVTVCEKPGARVMSETKLRALGVKDFFAVFAIFLGGIIASGLIFVMEVILHSTSRQTVNKTPDDSG
;
A
#
# COMPACT_ATOMS: atom_id res chain seq x y z
N ALA A 1 10.16 -16.24 32.91
CA ALA A 1 9.39 -15.82 34.09
C ALA A 1 7.93 -15.57 33.71
N PRO A 2 6.95 -15.96 34.55
CA PRO A 2 5.55 -15.53 34.39
C PRO A 2 5.47 -14.00 34.42
N GLY A 3 4.81 -13.40 33.41
CA GLY A 3 4.62 -11.95 33.29
C GLY A 3 5.50 -11.22 32.26
N THR A 4 6.53 -11.86 31.70
CA THR A 4 7.38 -11.21 30.68
C THR A 4 6.68 -11.09 29.32
N LEU A 5 7.09 -10.10 28.51
CA LEU A 5 6.64 -9.91 27.12
C LEU A 5 6.80 -11.21 26.30
N LEU A 6 7.91 -11.91 26.50
CA LEU A 6 8.17 -13.20 25.83
C LEU A 6 7.10 -14.25 26.15
N ASN A 7 6.61 -14.31 27.40
CA ASN A 7 5.56 -15.24 27.81
C ASN A 7 4.19 -14.87 27.23
N LYS A 8 3.90 -13.57 27.12
CA LYS A 8 2.69 -13.08 26.42
C LYS A 8 2.72 -13.43 24.92
N VAL A 9 3.88 -13.29 24.27
CA VAL A 9 4.08 -13.71 22.88
C VAL A 9 3.89 -15.21 22.76
N TYR A 10 4.53 -15.98 23.65
CA TYR A 10 4.47 -17.45 23.63
C TYR A 10 3.02 -17.98 23.75
N LYS A 11 2.20 -17.36 24.61
CA LYS A 11 0.78 -17.70 24.77
C LYS A 11 -0.11 -17.34 23.56
N LYS A 12 0.35 -16.44 22.69
CA LYS A 12 -0.36 -16.02 21.47
C LYS A 12 0.21 -16.64 20.20
N LEU A 13 1.16 -17.57 20.31
CA LEU A 13 1.70 -18.28 19.15
C LEU A 13 0.60 -19.17 18.55
N ALA A 14 0.35 -19.01 17.25
CA ALA A 14 -0.58 -19.85 16.49
C ALA A 14 -0.07 -21.30 16.27
N GLY A 15 1.11 -21.63 16.81
CA GLY A 15 1.80 -22.92 16.63
C GLY A 15 2.87 -22.87 15.54
N SER A 16 3.38 -24.05 15.18
CA SER A 16 4.33 -24.23 14.08
C SER A 16 3.60 -24.95 12.93
N GLU A 17 3.14 -24.19 11.95
CA GLU A 17 2.68 -24.74 10.67
C GLU A 17 3.86 -24.75 9.70
N ASN A 18 4.03 -25.84 8.96
CA ASN A 18 5.14 -26.01 8.01
C ASN A 18 4.68 -25.89 6.55
N ARG A 19 3.37 -25.88 6.31
CA ARG A 19 2.79 -25.75 4.97
C ARG A 19 2.68 -24.29 4.54
N PRO A 20 3.45 -23.86 3.51
CA PRO A 20 3.47 -22.45 3.10
C PRO A 20 2.13 -21.96 2.57
N ASP A 21 1.33 -22.83 1.93
CA ASP A 21 0.02 -22.49 1.39
C ASP A 21 -1.01 -22.17 2.50
N VAL A 22 -0.99 -22.95 3.58
CA VAL A 22 -1.85 -22.74 4.76
C VAL A 22 -1.42 -21.48 5.50
N ILE A 23 -0.11 -21.26 5.63
CA ILE A 23 0.43 -20.05 6.25
C ILE A 23 0.00 -18.81 5.47
N VAL A 24 0.22 -18.79 4.15
CA VAL A 24 -0.12 -17.66 3.30
C VAL A 24 -1.62 -17.35 3.36
N SER A 25 -2.48 -18.36 3.26
CA SER A 25 -3.93 -18.14 3.31
C SER A 25 -4.41 -17.57 4.64
N ARG A 26 -3.88 -18.04 5.78
CA ARG A 26 -4.23 -17.52 7.10
C ARG A 26 -3.66 -16.12 7.37
N VAL A 27 -2.46 -15.84 6.86
CA VAL A 27 -1.87 -14.49 6.92
C VAL A 27 -2.71 -13.50 6.10
N ILE A 28 -3.17 -13.89 4.91
CA ILE A 28 -4.06 -13.07 4.08
C ILE A 28 -5.43 -12.89 4.73
N ALA A 29 -5.95 -13.91 5.41
CA ALA A 29 -7.19 -13.83 6.18
C ALA A 29 -7.07 -12.90 7.41
N GLY A 30 -5.85 -12.56 7.84
CA GLY A 30 -5.58 -11.70 8.98
C GLY A 30 -5.57 -12.42 10.33
N ASP A 31 -5.48 -13.76 10.33
CA ASP A 31 -5.49 -14.55 11.57
C ASP A 31 -4.24 -14.31 12.41
N TYR A 32 -3.08 -14.18 11.77
CA TYR A 32 -1.79 -13.92 12.43
C TYR A 32 -0.75 -13.33 11.48
N ALA A 33 0.30 -12.75 12.07
CA ALA A 33 1.51 -12.37 11.36
C ALA A 33 2.54 -13.51 11.36
N TYR A 34 3.22 -13.71 10.25
CA TYR A 34 4.23 -14.76 10.10
C TYR A 34 5.64 -14.18 10.05
N LEU A 35 6.55 -14.79 10.81
CA LEU A 35 7.97 -14.45 10.86
C LEU A 35 8.76 -15.57 10.19
N GLY A 36 9.58 -15.23 9.20
CA GLY A 36 10.35 -16.21 8.45
C GLY A 36 11.46 -15.58 7.60
N PRO A 37 12.27 -16.41 6.93
CA PRO A 37 13.31 -15.92 6.03
C PRO A 37 12.73 -15.08 4.91
N ARG A 38 13.25 -13.85 4.75
CA ARG A 38 12.77 -12.88 3.75
C ARG A 38 12.68 -13.51 2.35
N ILE A 39 13.71 -14.26 1.96
CA ILE A 39 13.77 -14.94 0.66
C ILE A 39 12.59 -15.90 0.43
N GLY A 40 12.19 -16.64 1.47
CA GLY A 40 11.07 -17.59 1.40
C GLY A 40 9.72 -16.88 1.39
N LEU A 41 9.60 -15.76 2.10
CA LEU A 41 8.41 -14.90 2.08
C LEU A 41 8.21 -14.28 0.69
N LEU A 42 9.28 -13.76 0.08
CA LEU A 42 9.26 -13.21 -1.28
C LEU A 42 8.86 -14.29 -2.30
N GLY A 43 9.43 -15.50 -2.19
CA GLY A 43 9.03 -16.63 -3.05
C GLY A 43 7.55 -17.01 -2.89
N SER A 44 7.04 -17.01 -1.65
CA SER A 44 5.63 -17.27 -1.37
C SER A 44 4.71 -16.19 -1.95
N MET A 45 5.12 -14.92 -1.86
CA MET A 45 4.41 -13.79 -2.45
C MET A 45 4.35 -13.90 -3.97
N THR A 46 5.48 -14.22 -4.62
CA THR A 46 5.53 -14.49 -6.07
C THR A 46 4.61 -15.63 -6.48
N SER A 47 4.66 -16.76 -5.76
CA SER A 47 3.83 -17.92 -6.07
C SER A 47 2.34 -17.59 -5.94
N HIS A 48 1.97 -16.85 -4.89
CA HIS A 48 0.59 -16.41 -4.68
C HIS A 48 0.12 -15.44 -5.77
N PHE A 49 0.96 -14.45 -6.11
CA PHE A 49 0.66 -13.48 -7.17
C PHE A 49 0.52 -14.18 -8.53
N SER A 50 1.42 -15.11 -8.86
CA SER A 50 1.36 -15.85 -10.12
C SER A 50 0.08 -16.70 -10.26
N LYS A 51 -0.53 -17.13 -9.14
CA LYS A 51 -1.77 -17.92 -9.15
C LYS A 51 -3.04 -17.08 -9.13
N THR A 52 -3.01 -15.94 -8.44
CA THR A 52 -4.22 -15.15 -8.14
C THR A 52 -4.27 -13.80 -8.84
N GLY A 53 -3.13 -13.30 -9.33
CA GLY A 53 -2.96 -11.95 -9.85
C GLY A 53 -3.10 -10.84 -8.78
N LYS A 54 -3.15 -11.19 -7.49
CA LYS A 54 -3.41 -10.25 -6.39
C LYS A 54 -2.26 -10.24 -5.37
N CYS A 55 -1.91 -9.04 -4.92
CA CYS A 55 -0.93 -8.80 -3.86
C CYS A 55 -1.63 -8.71 -2.51
N GLY A 56 -1.83 -9.86 -1.85
CA GLY A 56 -2.47 -9.93 -0.53
C GLY A 56 -1.50 -9.91 0.66
N LEU A 57 -0.19 -10.01 0.41
CA LEU A 57 0.85 -10.08 1.43
C LEU A 57 1.63 -8.78 1.48
N GLN A 58 1.97 -8.32 2.68
CA GLN A 58 2.87 -7.20 2.92
C GLN A 58 4.04 -7.70 3.76
N LEU A 59 5.26 -7.38 3.32
CA LEU A 59 6.48 -7.68 4.07
C LEU A 59 6.93 -6.42 4.82
N GLY A 60 7.29 -6.59 6.08
CA GLY A 60 7.96 -5.53 6.84
C GLY A 60 9.33 -5.21 6.24
N THR A 61 9.72 -3.93 6.26
CA THR A 61 11.02 -3.47 5.75
C THR A 61 12.18 -3.87 6.66
N GLU A 62 11.91 -4.06 7.94
CA GLU A 62 12.88 -4.40 8.99
C GLU A 62 13.11 -5.91 9.04
N SER A 63 14.36 -6.35 8.89
CA SER A 63 14.75 -7.73 9.16
C SER A 63 15.11 -7.86 10.65
N ALA A 64 14.39 -8.71 11.38
CA ALA A 64 14.74 -9.01 12.77
C ALA A 64 16.09 -9.73 12.89
N PHE A 65 16.46 -10.53 11.87
CA PHE A 65 17.69 -11.30 11.81
C PHE A 65 18.22 -11.34 10.38
N SER A 66 19.54 -11.14 10.21
CA SER A 66 20.23 -11.43 8.97
C SER A 66 20.63 -12.90 8.97
N ILE A 67 20.06 -13.67 8.04
CA ILE A 67 20.33 -15.09 7.89
C ILE A 67 20.90 -15.35 6.50
N THR A 68 22.11 -15.88 6.47
CA THR A 68 22.80 -16.28 5.25
C THR A 68 22.45 -17.74 4.96
N MET A 69 21.83 -18.00 3.81
CA MET A 69 21.65 -19.38 3.35
C MET A 69 22.99 -19.91 2.82
N SER A 70 23.33 -21.14 3.21
CA SER A 70 24.55 -21.80 2.75
C SER A 70 24.25 -23.23 2.32
N PHE A 71 24.98 -23.70 1.31
CA PHE A 71 24.91 -25.08 0.87
C PHE A 71 25.86 -25.92 1.72
N VAL A 72 25.33 -26.97 2.33
CA VAL A 72 26.12 -27.92 3.12
C VAL A 72 26.44 -29.12 2.23
N PHE A 73 27.74 -29.34 1.99
CA PHE A 73 28.22 -30.48 1.22
C PHE A 73 28.91 -31.50 2.12
N GLY A 74 28.73 -32.78 1.82
CA GLY A 74 29.47 -33.85 2.48
C GLY A 74 30.99 -33.66 2.38
N LYS A 75 31.74 -34.17 3.37
CA LYS A 75 33.20 -34.01 3.42
C LYS A 75 33.89 -34.45 2.12
N LYS A 76 33.45 -35.56 1.51
CA LYS A 76 33.97 -36.14 0.27
C LYS A 76 33.23 -35.70 -1.01
N PHE A 77 32.59 -34.54 -1.04
CA PHE A 77 31.86 -34.09 -2.23
C PHE A 77 32.85 -33.63 -3.34
N PRO A 78 32.92 -34.31 -4.50
CA PRO A 78 33.95 -34.07 -5.52
C PRO A 78 33.71 -32.78 -6.32
N LEU A 79 32.51 -32.18 -6.26
CA LEU A 79 32.12 -31.02 -7.07
C LEU A 79 32.24 -29.66 -6.35
N LYS A 80 32.87 -29.61 -5.16
CA LYS A 80 33.02 -28.36 -4.38
C LYS A 80 33.64 -27.22 -5.20
N THR A 81 34.66 -27.51 -6.00
CA THR A 81 35.38 -26.52 -6.82
C THR A 81 34.52 -25.90 -7.92
N GLN A 82 33.62 -26.68 -8.54
CA GLN A 82 32.71 -26.17 -9.57
C GLN A 82 31.64 -25.25 -8.99
N ILE A 83 31.13 -25.56 -7.79
CA ILE A 83 30.12 -24.73 -7.10
C ILE A 83 30.72 -23.40 -6.67
N VAL A 84 31.98 -23.39 -6.21
CA VAL A 84 32.67 -22.14 -5.89
C VAL A 84 32.80 -21.27 -7.13
N ARG A 85 33.19 -21.83 -8.28
CA ARG A 85 33.25 -21.08 -9.55
C ARG A 85 31.89 -20.53 -10.00
N LEU A 86 30.81 -21.28 -9.81
CA LEU A 86 29.44 -20.82 -10.13
C LEU A 86 28.97 -19.67 -9.21
N ARG A 87 29.46 -19.66 -7.97
CA ARG A 87 29.20 -18.56 -7.02
C ARG A 87 30.04 -17.33 -7.36
N GLU A 88 31.32 -17.52 -7.66
CA GLU A 88 32.25 -16.43 -8.03
C GLU A 88 31.86 -15.76 -9.36
N SER A 89 31.28 -16.50 -10.30
CA SER A 89 30.79 -15.94 -11.57
C SER A 89 29.50 -15.11 -11.43
N GLY A 90 28.87 -15.08 -10.25
CA GLY A 90 27.62 -14.35 -10.00
C GLY A 90 26.39 -14.93 -10.70
N ILE A 91 26.50 -16.08 -11.38
CA ILE A 91 25.38 -16.71 -12.09
C ILE A 91 24.28 -17.12 -11.11
N ALA A 92 24.65 -17.67 -9.95
CA ALA A 92 23.68 -18.05 -8.91
C ALA A 92 22.87 -16.84 -8.41
N GLU A 93 23.53 -15.69 -8.22
CA GLU A 93 22.88 -14.46 -7.77
C GLU A 93 21.92 -13.93 -8.85
N LYS A 94 22.37 -13.91 -10.12
CA LYS A 94 21.53 -13.49 -11.24
C LYS A 94 20.30 -14.38 -11.41
N LEU A 95 20.45 -15.71 -11.28
CA LEU A 95 19.32 -16.65 -11.35
C LEU A 95 18.33 -16.45 -10.20
N LEU A 96 18.84 -16.22 -8.99
CA LEU A 96 18.01 -15.93 -7.82
C LEU A 96 17.24 -14.62 -8.02
N GLN A 97 17.94 -13.59 -8.51
CA GLN A 97 17.37 -12.28 -8.78
C GLN A 97 16.33 -12.36 -9.91
N ASP A 98 16.60 -13.04 -11.03
CA ASP A 98 15.64 -13.23 -12.13
C ASP A 98 14.39 -13.99 -11.68
N ALA A 99 14.55 -15.00 -10.82
CA ALA A 99 13.42 -15.78 -10.28
C ALA A 99 12.52 -14.94 -9.35
N MET A 100 13.07 -13.91 -8.69
CA MET A 100 12.32 -13.09 -7.73
C MET A 100 11.84 -11.75 -8.33
N THR A 101 12.71 -11.01 -9.00
CA THR A 101 12.43 -9.62 -9.39
C THR A 101 11.30 -9.45 -10.40
N ARG A 102 11.08 -10.40 -11.30
CA ARG A 102 10.02 -10.26 -12.34
C ARG A 102 8.60 -10.19 -11.77
N ASN A 103 8.34 -10.85 -10.65
CA ASN A 103 6.98 -10.97 -10.11
C ASN A 103 6.82 -10.26 -8.75
N VAL A 104 7.89 -10.19 -7.95
CA VAL A 104 7.87 -9.56 -6.63
C VAL A 104 7.68 -8.04 -6.74
N THR A 105 8.30 -7.40 -7.73
CA THR A 105 8.31 -5.93 -7.89
C THR A 105 6.92 -5.33 -8.07
N VAL A 106 5.95 -6.10 -8.56
CA VAL A 106 4.55 -5.68 -8.67
C VAL A 106 3.86 -5.59 -7.31
N CYS A 107 4.26 -6.45 -6.36
CA CYS A 107 3.67 -6.54 -5.03
C CYS A 107 4.49 -5.85 -3.94
N GLU A 108 5.78 -5.62 -4.16
CA GLU A 108 6.66 -4.92 -3.24
C GLU A 108 6.40 -3.40 -3.36
N LYS A 109 5.29 -2.95 -2.78
CA LYS A 109 5.12 -1.52 -2.52
C LYS A 109 6.16 -1.12 -1.48
N PRO A 110 6.98 -0.08 -1.71
CA PRO A 110 7.92 0.38 -0.71
C PRO A 110 7.16 0.64 0.60
N GLY A 111 7.65 0.04 1.69
CA GLY A 111 6.92 -0.03 2.94
C GLY A 111 6.52 1.36 3.46
N ALA A 112 5.50 1.38 4.32
CA ALA A 112 4.92 2.60 4.89
C ALA A 112 5.95 3.56 5.53
N ARG A 113 7.13 3.06 5.96
CA ARG A 113 8.23 3.89 6.48
C ARG A 113 9.01 4.62 5.38
N VAL A 114 9.22 4.00 4.22
CA VAL A 114 9.81 4.69 3.05
C VAL A 114 8.85 5.75 2.52
N MET A 115 7.54 5.46 2.54
CA MET A 115 6.46 6.43 2.26
C MET A 115 6.32 7.52 3.34
N SER A 116 6.79 7.27 4.56
CA SER A 116 6.80 8.27 5.64
C SER A 116 8.00 9.21 5.55
N GLU A 117 9.13 8.76 4.99
CA GLU A 117 10.29 9.62 4.68
C GLU A 117 10.16 10.31 3.32
N THR A 118 9.50 9.70 2.33
CA THR A 118 8.97 10.40 1.15
C THR A 118 7.66 11.08 1.49
N LYS A 119 7.77 12.16 2.28
CA LYS A 119 6.72 13.10 2.66
C LYS A 119 6.14 13.91 1.47
N LEU A 120 6.09 13.29 0.29
CA LEU A 120 5.50 13.76 -0.95
C LEU A 120 4.66 12.61 -1.51
N ARG A 121 3.57 12.27 -0.82
CA ARG A 121 2.41 11.66 -1.49
C ARG A 121 2.09 12.60 -2.65
N ALA A 122 2.38 12.19 -3.89
CA ALA A 122 2.03 12.98 -5.06
C ALA A 122 0.53 13.28 -4.95
N LEU A 123 0.17 14.56 -4.77
CA LEU A 123 -1.20 14.99 -4.52
C LEU A 123 -2.06 14.42 -5.63
N GLY A 124 -2.92 13.46 -5.27
CA GLY A 124 -3.82 12.87 -6.25
C GLY A 124 -4.85 13.91 -6.64
N VAL A 125 -5.35 13.85 -7.87
CA VAL A 125 -6.44 14.71 -8.36
C VAL A 125 -7.66 14.69 -7.42
N LYS A 126 -7.83 13.58 -6.67
CA LYS A 126 -8.85 13.40 -5.64
C LYS A 126 -8.75 14.41 -4.47
N ASP A 127 -7.54 14.81 -4.10
CA ASP A 127 -7.31 15.77 -3.01
C ASP A 127 -7.71 17.20 -3.42
N PHE A 128 -7.76 17.48 -4.72
CA PHE A 128 -8.23 18.77 -5.27
C PHE A 128 -9.75 18.86 -5.41
N PHE A 129 -10.49 17.76 -5.28
CA PHE A 129 -11.95 17.74 -5.45
C PHE A 129 -12.64 18.66 -4.44
N ALA A 130 -12.15 18.71 -3.20
CA ALA A 130 -12.69 19.60 -2.18
C ALA A 130 -12.52 21.09 -2.56
N VAL A 131 -11.38 21.44 -3.15
CA VAL A 131 -11.10 22.83 -3.58
C VAL A 131 -12.00 23.20 -4.76
N PHE A 132 -12.14 22.32 -5.75
CA PHE A 132 -13.06 22.55 -6.87
C PHE A 132 -14.52 22.62 -6.43
N ALA A 133 -14.94 21.80 -5.47
CA ALA A 133 -16.30 21.81 -4.94
C ALA A 133 -16.63 23.12 -4.22
N ILE A 134 -15.72 23.64 -3.40
CA ILE A 134 -15.90 24.95 -2.73
C ILE A 134 -15.95 26.08 -3.77
N PHE A 135 -15.07 26.04 -4.78
CA PHE A 135 -15.04 27.04 -5.83
C PHE A 135 -16.33 27.07 -6.66
N LEU A 136 -16.82 25.91 -7.11
CA LEU A 136 -18.10 25.78 -7.81
C LEU A 136 -19.28 26.20 -6.93
N GLY A 137 -19.27 25.81 -5.66
CA GLY A 137 -20.29 26.23 -4.69
C GLY A 137 -20.34 27.75 -4.54
N GLY A 138 -19.19 28.41 -4.48
CA GLY A 138 -19.09 29.88 -4.43
C GLY A 138 -19.65 30.55 -5.69
N ILE A 139 -19.36 30.02 -6.87
CA ILE A 139 -19.89 30.56 -8.13
C ILE A 139 -21.42 30.46 -8.16
N ILE A 140 -21.98 29.32 -7.77
CA ILE A 140 -23.42 29.10 -7.77
C ILE A 140 -24.10 30.02 -6.75
N ALA A 141 -23.56 30.13 -5.54
CA ALA A 141 -24.10 31.00 -4.49
C ALA A 141 -24.11 32.48 -4.92
N SER A 142 -23.00 32.98 -5.47
CA SER A 142 -22.91 34.35 -5.98
C SER A 142 -23.88 34.61 -7.13
N GLY A 143 -24.03 33.64 -8.04
CA GLY A 143 -25.01 33.73 -9.13
C GLY A 143 -26.45 33.84 -8.63
N LEU A 144 -26.82 33.05 -7.60
CA LEU A 144 -28.16 33.11 -7.01
C LEU A 144 -28.45 34.45 -6.33
N ILE A 145 -27.48 35.00 -5.60
CA ILE A 145 -27.61 36.31 -4.96
C ILE A 145 -27.80 37.40 -6.02
N PHE A 146 -27.01 37.38 -7.09
CA PHE A 146 -27.13 38.35 -8.17
C PHE A 146 -28.50 38.30 -8.86
N VAL A 147 -29.01 37.10 -9.15
CA VAL A 147 -30.35 36.93 -9.74
C VAL A 147 -31.44 37.45 -8.81
N MET A 148 -31.36 37.14 -7.51
CA MET A 148 -32.29 37.68 -6.51
C MET A 148 -32.29 39.20 -6.47
N GLU A 149 -31.11 39.82 -6.49
CA GLU A 149 -30.97 41.27 -6.46
C GLU A 149 -31.55 41.94 -7.72
N VAL A 150 -31.33 41.36 -8.90
CA VAL A 150 -31.93 41.83 -10.16
C VAL A 150 -33.46 41.72 -10.14
N ILE A 151 -34.02 40.64 -9.60
CA ILE A 151 -35.47 40.46 -9.47
C ILE A 151 -36.06 41.49 -8.51
N LEU A 152 -35.45 41.66 -7.33
CA LEU A 152 -35.91 42.64 -6.34
C LEU A 152 -35.82 44.08 -6.87
N HIS A 153 -34.74 44.43 -7.56
CA HIS A 153 -34.57 45.74 -8.18
C HIS A 153 -35.56 46.00 -9.32
N SER A 154 -35.83 44.99 -10.17
CA SER A 154 -36.82 45.13 -11.25
C SER A 154 -38.25 45.26 -10.72
N THR A 155 -38.60 44.53 -9.66
CA THR A 155 -39.91 44.63 -9.00
C THR A 155 -40.08 45.98 -8.32
N SER A 156 -39.06 46.48 -7.61
CA SER A 156 -39.07 47.80 -6.97
C SER A 156 -39.26 48.95 -7.98
N ARG A 157 -38.58 48.89 -9.15
CA ARG A 157 -38.79 49.86 -10.23
C ARG A 157 -40.20 49.84 -10.82
N GLN A 158 -40.85 48.68 -10.88
CA GLN A 158 -42.24 48.59 -11.37
C GLN A 158 -43.25 49.18 -10.38
N THR A 159 -42.98 49.13 -9.07
CA THR A 159 -43.84 49.76 -8.06
C THR A 159 -43.77 51.29 -8.10
N VAL A 160 -42.59 51.86 -8.36
CA VAL A 160 -42.39 53.33 -8.48
C VAL A 160 -43.04 53.90 -9.75
N ASN A 161 -43.09 53.14 -10.85
CA ASN A 161 -43.78 53.56 -12.08
C ASN A 161 -45.31 53.35 -12.05
N LYS A 162 -45.87 52.85 -10.95
CA LYS A 162 -47.31 52.55 -10.81
C LYS A 162 -48.08 53.48 -9.87
N THR A 163 -47.54 54.66 -9.56
CA THR A 163 -48.34 55.80 -9.07
C THR A 163 -48.75 56.67 -10.26
N PRO A 164 -49.94 56.48 -10.86
CA PRO A 164 -50.62 57.57 -11.54
C PRO A 164 -51.19 58.52 -10.48
N ASP A 165 -51.13 59.81 -10.78
CA ASP A 165 -51.83 60.89 -10.09
C ASP A 165 -53.25 60.49 -9.66
N ASP A 166 -53.49 60.48 -8.34
CA ASP A 166 -54.82 60.76 -7.80
C ASP A 166 -54.86 62.26 -7.48
N SER A 167 -55.16 63.04 -8.51
CA SER A 167 -55.66 64.41 -8.40
C SER A 167 -57.18 64.38 -8.47
N GLY A 168 -57.82 64.61 -7.32
CA GLY A 168 -59.28 64.74 -7.18
C GLY A 168 -59.64 65.29 -5.81
#